data_AF-A0A9N9BFC9-F1
#
_entry.id   AF-A0A9N9BFC9-F1
#
_cell.length_a   1.000
_cell.length_b   1.000
_cell.length_c   1.000
_cell.angle_alpha   90.00
_cell.angle_beta   90.00
_cell.angle_gamma   90.00
#
_symmetry.space_group_name_H-M   'P 1'
#
loop_
_entity.id
_entity.type
_entity.pdbx_description
1 polymer ?
#
loop_
_entity_poly.entity_id
_entity_poly.type
_entity_poly.pdbx_seq_one_letter_code
_entity_poly.pdbx_strand_id
1 'polypeptide(L)'
;MATLYNDTDSDSYYRVRRCLTSTTTTQSNDEIDAVSKALVRMPDEESNELKKFRKLWWDQGNLHPKAEWDHAKLPYTLVEGVSLEEYERRGDVFNVHGYWEWFDGKVKVIECPSRPHEICINEIVEELMDACRDVKRTDAKVYNIGSSRTRSGDSGKEADASFGPQKIAVTSPNGSDGN
;
A
#
# COMPACT_ATOMS: atom_id res chain seq x y z
N MET A 1 -22.85 12.81 -31.95
CA MET A 1 -21.66 11.94 -31.94
C MET A 1 -21.37 11.59 -30.49
N ALA A 2 -21.64 10.35 -30.10
CA ALA A 2 -21.42 9.86 -28.75
C ALA A 2 -20.09 9.08 -28.74
N THR A 3 -19.15 9.50 -27.89
CA THR A 3 -17.95 8.72 -27.59
C THR A 3 -18.24 7.86 -26.37
N LEU A 4 -18.39 6.56 -26.62
CA LEU A 4 -18.51 5.51 -25.63
C LEU A 4 -17.18 5.42 -24.86
N TYR A 5 -17.23 5.63 -23.54
CA TYR A 5 -16.15 5.25 -22.65
C TYR A 5 -16.24 3.72 -22.49
N ASN A 6 -15.24 3.01 -23.02
CA ASN A 6 -15.20 1.55 -22.99
C ASN A 6 -14.89 1.07 -21.56
N ASP A 7 -15.82 0.28 -21.01
CA ASP A 7 -15.74 -0.46 -19.75
C ASP A 7 -14.81 -1.69 -19.88
N THR A 8 -13.53 -1.48 -20.14
CA THR A 8 -12.55 -2.57 -20.16
C THR A 8 -11.25 -2.15 -19.50
N ASP A 9 -11.22 -2.11 -18.17
CA ASP A 9 -9.96 -2.15 -17.40
C ASP A 9 -10.14 -2.80 -16.01
N SER A 10 -11.07 -3.77 -15.91
CA SER A 10 -11.29 -4.57 -14.69
C SER A 10 -10.20 -5.64 -14.45
N ASP A 11 -9.24 -5.81 -15.35
CA ASP A 11 -8.30 -6.94 -15.37
C ASP A 11 -6.87 -6.59 -14.88
N SER A 12 -6.59 -5.34 -14.53
CA SER A 12 -5.22 -4.91 -14.14
C SER A 12 -4.84 -5.26 -12.70
N TYR A 13 -5.79 -5.67 -11.85
CA TYR A 13 -5.56 -5.93 -10.42
C TYR A 13 -4.97 -7.32 -10.09
N TYR A 14 -4.81 -8.22 -11.07
CA TYR A 14 -4.43 -9.63 -10.80
C TYR A 14 -2.97 -10.00 -11.05
N ARG A 15 -1.99 -9.20 -10.58
CA ARG A 15 -0.58 -9.64 -10.57
C ARG A 15 0.18 -9.30 -9.29
N VAL A 16 -0.22 -9.92 -8.18
CA VAL A 16 0.70 -10.17 -7.06
C VAL A 16 0.90 -11.67 -6.93
N ARG A 17 2.14 -12.11 -7.16
CA ARG A 17 2.56 -13.52 -7.10
C ARG A 17 2.43 -14.05 -5.67
N ARG A 18 1.88 -15.26 -5.57
CA ARG A 18 1.69 -16.07 -4.35
C ARG A 18 2.97 -16.21 -3.53
N CYS A 19 2.88 -16.00 -2.21
CA CYS A 19 3.76 -16.67 -1.25
C CYS A 19 2.89 -17.62 -0.41
N LEU A 20 2.80 -18.88 -0.83
CA LEU A 20 2.20 -19.96 -0.05
C LEU A 20 3.01 -21.23 -0.34
N THR A 21 3.70 -21.75 0.67
CA THR A 21 3.67 -23.18 1.03
C THR A 21 4.16 -23.32 2.47
N SER A 22 3.32 -23.88 3.34
CA SER A 22 3.73 -24.42 4.64
C SER A 22 3.71 -25.93 4.51
N THR A 23 4.86 -26.58 4.72
CA THR A 23 5.00 -28.03 4.79
C THR A 23 5.27 -28.40 6.23
N THR A 24 4.36 -29.12 6.87
CA THR A 24 4.53 -29.63 8.23
C THR A 24 5.30 -30.96 8.18
N THR A 25 6.45 -31.03 8.85
CA THR A 25 7.17 -32.28 9.11
C THR A 25 7.44 -32.38 10.62
N THR A 26 7.00 -33.47 11.24
CA THR A 26 7.15 -33.79 12.66
C THR A 26 8.61 -34.09 13.00
N GLN A 27 9.18 -33.41 14.01
CA GLN A 27 10.57 -33.57 14.46
C GLN A 27 10.67 -34.24 15.85
N SER A 28 11.68 -35.08 16.02
CA SER A 28 11.96 -35.93 17.20
C SER A 28 12.76 -35.20 18.30
N ASN A 29 12.66 -35.71 19.54
CA ASN A 29 13.08 -35.08 20.79
C ASN A 29 14.58 -34.71 20.94
N ASP A 30 15.48 -35.16 20.06
CA ASP A 30 16.91 -34.85 20.14
C ASP A 30 17.27 -33.44 19.63
N GLU A 31 16.37 -32.76 18.88
CA GLU A 31 16.56 -31.37 18.45
C GLU A 31 16.30 -30.34 19.56
N ILE A 32 15.64 -30.71 20.66
CA ILE A 32 15.22 -29.78 21.72
C ILE A 32 16.42 -29.23 22.53
N ASP A 33 17.51 -29.99 22.63
CA ASP A 33 18.71 -29.57 23.37
C ASP A 33 19.58 -28.57 22.54
N ALA A 34 19.56 -28.69 21.21
CA ALA A 34 20.18 -27.72 20.31
C ALA A 34 19.37 -26.42 20.20
N VAL A 35 18.04 -26.50 20.30
CA VAL A 35 17.12 -25.35 20.31
C VAL A 35 17.30 -24.51 21.59
N SER A 36 17.58 -25.15 22.72
CA SER A 36 17.73 -24.47 24.03
C SER A 36 18.94 -23.53 24.08
N LYS A 37 19.98 -23.76 23.27
CA LYS A 37 21.17 -22.88 23.18
C LYS A 37 21.04 -21.75 22.16
N ALA A 38 20.03 -21.79 21.28
CA ALA A 38 19.78 -20.74 20.30
C ALA A 38 18.81 -19.65 20.81
N LEU A 39 18.20 -19.84 21.98
CA LEU A 39 17.18 -18.94 22.53
C LEU A 39 17.77 -17.91 23.51
N VAL A 40 18.69 -17.07 23.03
CA VAL A 40 18.83 -15.68 23.52
C VAL A 40 19.21 -14.78 22.34
N ARG A 41 18.37 -14.75 21.29
CA ARG A 41 18.40 -13.62 20.36
C ARG A 41 17.43 -12.59 20.89
N MET A 42 17.97 -11.54 21.51
CA MET A 42 17.17 -10.39 21.92
C MET A 42 16.39 -9.80 20.72
N PRO A 43 15.17 -9.26 20.92
CA PRO A 43 14.23 -8.99 19.82
C PRO A 43 14.44 -7.69 19.04
N ASP A 44 15.60 -7.02 19.12
CA ASP A 44 15.58 -5.57 18.85
C ASP A 44 16.54 -5.07 17.74
N GLU A 45 17.48 -5.90 17.24
CA GLU A 45 18.34 -5.50 16.11
C GLU A 45 18.09 -6.32 14.86
N GLU A 46 17.41 -5.69 13.91
CA GLU A 46 17.30 -6.17 12.54
C GLU A 46 18.70 -6.27 11.91
N SER A 47 19.01 -7.44 11.36
CA SER A 47 20.31 -7.67 10.72
C SER A 47 20.51 -6.76 9.50
N ASN A 48 21.77 -6.38 9.24
CA ASN A 48 22.11 -5.58 8.06
C ASN A 48 21.70 -6.26 6.74
N GLU A 49 21.65 -7.60 6.72
CA GLU A 49 21.18 -8.36 5.55
C GLU A 49 19.67 -8.17 5.32
N LEU A 50 18.84 -8.18 6.37
CA LEU A 50 17.40 -7.92 6.24
C LEU A 50 17.14 -6.51 5.70
N LYS A 51 17.82 -5.50 6.25
CA LYS A 51 17.74 -4.12 5.76
C LYS A 51 18.08 -4.01 4.27
N LYS A 52 19.12 -4.73 3.84
CA LYS A 52 19.53 -4.78 2.43
C LYS A 52 18.44 -5.39 1.55
N PHE A 53 17.82 -6.50 1.96
CA PHE A 53 16.74 -7.11 1.18
C PHE A 53 15.47 -6.26 1.16
N ARG A 54 15.13 -5.58 2.28
CA ARG A 54 13.98 -4.66 2.34
C ARG A 54 14.16 -3.46 1.44
N LYS A 55 15.36 -2.86 1.43
CA LYS A 55 15.71 -1.73 0.56
C LYS A 55 15.55 -2.02 -0.94
N LEU A 56 15.63 -3.29 -1.36
CA LEU A 56 15.34 -3.66 -2.75
C LEU A 56 13.93 -3.30 -3.19
N TRP A 57 12.96 -3.19 -2.27
CA TRP A 57 11.63 -2.73 -2.62
C TRP A 57 11.65 -1.28 -3.09
N TRP A 58 12.43 -0.41 -2.44
CA TRP A 58 12.66 0.96 -2.90
C TRP A 58 13.45 1.01 -4.20
N ASP A 59 14.52 0.22 -4.30
CA ASP A 59 15.46 0.30 -5.42
C ASP A 59 14.90 -0.32 -6.71
N GLN A 60 14.05 -1.34 -6.60
CA GLN A 60 13.62 -2.18 -7.73
C GLN A 60 12.11 -2.38 -7.82
N GLY A 61 11.32 -1.87 -6.87
CA GLY A 61 9.87 -2.09 -6.83
C GLY A 61 9.44 -3.51 -6.43
N ASN A 62 10.37 -4.38 -6.01
CA ASN A 62 10.09 -5.79 -5.73
C ASN A 62 10.26 -6.16 -4.25
N LEU A 63 9.26 -6.84 -3.70
CA LEU A 63 9.34 -7.49 -2.39
C LEU A 63 10.24 -8.73 -2.47
N HIS A 64 11.40 -8.69 -1.81
CA HIS A 64 12.34 -9.81 -1.82
C HIS A 64 11.91 -10.91 -0.80
N PRO A 65 11.88 -12.21 -1.17
CA PRO A 65 11.44 -13.28 -0.24
C PRO A 65 12.27 -13.39 1.05
N LYS A 66 13.57 -13.06 0.98
CA LYS A 66 14.47 -13.04 2.14
C LYS A 66 14.35 -11.79 3.02
N ALA A 67 13.44 -10.87 2.71
CA ALA A 67 13.23 -9.67 3.50
C ALA A 67 12.39 -9.92 4.76
N GLU A 68 11.79 -11.12 4.89
CA GLU A 68 11.00 -11.55 6.06
C GLU A 68 9.99 -10.48 6.50
N TRP A 69 9.17 -10.01 5.54
CA TRP A 69 8.19 -8.95 5.78
C TRP A 69 7.13 -9.33 6.80
N ASP A 70 6.77 -10.61 6.91
CA ASP A 70 5.85 -11.13 7.92
C ASP A 70 6.34 -10.95 9.36
N HIS A 71 7.66 -10.73 9.54
CA HIS A 71 8.30 -10.46 10.82
C HIS A 71 8.74 -9.00 10.97
N ALA A 72 8.45 -8.14 9.98
CA ALA A 72 8.76 -6.73 10.07
C ALA A 72 7.86 -6.04 11.10
N LYS A 73 8.45 -5.19 11.95
CA LYS A 73 7.68 -4.26 12.77
C LYS A 73 7.26 -3.08 11.91
N LEU A 74 5.98 -3.00 11.60
CA LEU A 74 5.39 -1.89 10.84
C LEU A 74 4.89 -0.78 11.78
N PRO A 75 4.87 0.50 11.33
CA PRO A 75 5.39 0.98 10.05
C PRO A 75 6.92 0.93 9.98
N TYR A 76 7.47 0.49 8.84
CA TYR A 76 8.90 0.30 8.63
C TYR A 76 9.49 1.40 7.75
N THR A 77 10.53 2.10 8.22
CA THR A 77 11.23 3.11 7.40
C THR A 77 12.06 2.42 6.32
N LEU A 78 11.65 2.58 5.06
CA LEU A 78 12.28 1.95 3.91
C LEU A 78 13.51 2.74 3.43
N VAL A 79 13.40 4.06 3.40
CA VAL A 79 14.48 4.99 3.01
C VAL A 79 14.21 6.38 3.58
N GLU A 80 15.28 7.14 3.81
CA GLU A 80 15.24 8.52 4.30
C GLU A 80 15.94 9.47 3.30
N GLY A 81 15.67 10.77 3.39
CA GLY A 81 16.26 11.79 2.52
C GLY A 81 15.66 11.82 1.10
N VAL A 82 14.41 11.40 0.96
CA VAL A 82 13.69 11.32 -0.32
C VAL A 82 12.80 12.55 -0.47
N SER A 83 12.92 13.27 -1.59
CA SER A 83 11.98 14.36 -1.91
C SER A 83 10.61 13.81 -2.27
N LEU A 84 9.55 14.61 -2.06
CA LEU A 84 8.19 14.24 -2.47
C LEU A 84 8.14 13.84 -3.96
N GLU A 85 8.81 14.58 -4.83
CA GLU A 85 8.85 14.30 -6.28
C GLU A 85 9.44 12.92 -6.60
N GLU A 86 10.55 12.54 -5.96
CA GLU A 86 11.18 11.23 -6.20
C GLU A 86 10.32 10.10 -5.62
N TYR A 87 9.69 10.32 -4.47
CA TYR A 87 8.71 9.39 -3.91
C TYR A 87 7.56 9.14 -4.91
N GLU A 88 6.97 10.20 -5.46
CA GLU A 88 5.84 10.10 -6.38
C GLU A 88 6.24 9.40 -7.68
N ARG A 89 7.34 9.84 -8.28
CA ARG A 89 7.87 9.24 -9.49
C ARG A 89 8.09 7.73 -9.32
N ARG A 90 8.63 7.29 -8.18
CA ARG A 90 8.85 5.86 -7.92
C ARG A 90 7.58 5.11 -7.59
N GLY A 91 6.69 5.71 -6.80
CA GLY A 91 5.38 5.15 -6.48
C GLY A 91 4.62 4.77 -7.76
N ASP A 92 4.62 5.69 -8.71
CA ASP A 92 3.95 5.52 -10.00
C ASP A 92 4.69 4.52 -10.91
N VAL A 93 6.03 4.58 -10.97
CA VAL A 93 6.85 3.65 -11.79
C VAL A 93 6.74 2.21 -11.32
N PHE A 94 6.73 1.98 -10.01
CA PHE A 94 6.66 0.64 -9.44
C PHE A 94 5.24 0.17 -9.13
N ASN A 95 4.24 1.04 -9.30
CA ASN A 95 2.84 0.78 -8.97
C ASN A 95 2.68 0.21 -7.55
N VAL A 96 3.31 0.85 -6.57
CA VAL A 96 3.32 0.45 -5.15
C VAL A 96 2.32 1.26 -4.31
N HIS A 97 1.29 1.77 -4.97
CA HIS A 97 0.24 2.55 -4.33
C HIS A 97 -0.47 1.74 -3.23
N GLY A 98 -0.81 2.40 -2.12
CA GLY A 98 -1.40 1.80 -0.92
C GLY A 98 -0.40 1.22 0.07
N TYR A 99 0.83 0.90 -0.36
CA TYR A 99 1.81 0.25 0.52
C TYR A 99 2.83 1.20 1.14
N TRP A 100 3.15 2.28 0.42
CA TRP A 100 4.10 3.29 0.86
C TRP A 100 3.39 4.56 1.28
N GLU A 101 3.90 5.18 2.34
CA GLU A 101 3.60 6.57 2.68
C GLU A 101 4.88 7.37 2.74
N TRP A 102 4.77 8.65 2.37
CA TRP A 102 5.86 9.60 2.52
C TRP A 102 5.53 10.62 3.61
N PHE A 103 6.48 10.83 4.52
CA PHE A 103 6.38 11.84 5.57
C PHE A 103 7.77 12.39 5.90
N ASP A 104 7.93 13.71 5.80
CA ASP A 104 9.13 14.44 6.23
C ASP A 104 10.43 13.83 5.65
N GLY A 105 10.44 13.63 4.33
CA GLY A 105 11.61 13.07 3.64
C GLY A 105 11.82 11.57 3.84
N LYS A 106 10.91 10.85 4.48
CA LYS A 106 11.01 9.41 4.75
C LYS A 106 9.91 8.64 4.04
N VAL A 107 10.29 7.54 3.40
CA VAL A 107 9.34 6.57 2.86
C VAL A 107 9.16 5.46 3.86
N LYS A 108 7.92 5.19 4.24
CA LYS A 108 7.54 4.15 5.18
C LYS A 108 6.66 3.12 4.49
N VAL A 109 6.88 1.87 4.81
CA VAL A 109 5.94 0.79 4.56
C VAL A 109 4.97 0.77 5.72
N ILE A 110 3.70 1.05 5.46
CA ILE A 110 2.66 1.05 6.51
C ILE A 110 2.11 -0.36 6.70
N GLU A 111 1.95 -1.07 5.59
CA GLU A 111 1.41 -2.43 5.56
C GLU A 111 2.01 -3.23 4.40
N CYS A 112 1.87 -4.55 4.49
CA CYS A 112 2.27 -5.46 3.42
C CYS A 112 1.03 -5.93 2.66
N PRO A 113 1.11 -6.05 1.31
CA PRO A 113 0.01 -6.59 0.52
C PRO A 113 -0.38 -7.97 1.01
N SER A 114 -1.59 -8.09 1.57
CA SER A 114 -2.12 -9.37 2.00
C SER A 114 -3.50 -9.59 1.39
N ARG A 115 -3.77 -10.81 0.93
CA ARG A 115 -5.07 -11.15 0.36
C ARG A 115 -6.23 -10.91 1.34
N PRO A 116 -6.12 -11.22 2.64
CA PRO A 116 -7.17 -10.90 3.60
C PRO A 116 -7.45 -9.40 3.69
N HIS A 117 -6.42 -8.56 3.64
CA HIS A 117 -6.57 -7.11 3.65
C HIS A 117 -7.42 -6.61 2.48
N GLU A 118 -7.05 -7.00 1.26
CA GLU A 118 -7.78 -6.62 0.04
C GLU A 118 -9.25 -7.07 0.07
N ILE A 119 -9.50 -8.28 0.58
CA ILE A 119 -10.88 -8.79 0.71
C ILE A 119 -11.66 -7.91 1.68
N CYS A 120 -11.11 -7.62 2.87
CA CYS A 120 -11.78 -6.80 3.87
C CYS A 120 -12.09 -5.38 3.35
N ILE A 121 -11.15 -4.74 2.65
CA ILE A 121 -11.39 -3.41 2.08
C ILE A 121 -12.52 -3.46 1.06
N ASN A 122 -12.51 -4.45 0.16
CA ASN A 122 -13.53 -4.56 -0.87
C ASN A 122 -14.94 -4.69 -0.24
N GLU A 123 -15.09 -5.51 0.79
CA GLU A 123 -16.37 -5.65 1.50
C GLU A 123 -16.81 -4.33 2.15
N ILE A 124 -15.89 -3.60 2.79
CA ILE A 124 -16.20 -2.28 3.38
C ILE A 124 -16.61 -1.27 2.31
N VAL A 125 -15.89 -1.26 1.18
CA VAL A 125 -16.18 -0.39 0.04
C VAL A 125 -17.55 -0.71 -0.54
N GLU A 126 -17.90 -1.99 -0.71
CA GLU A 126 -19.19 -2.41 -1.24
C GLU A 126 -20.33 -1.94 -0.34
N GLU A 127 -20.23 -2.14 0.97
CA GLU A 127 -21.23 -1.68 1.95
C GLU A 127 -21.42 -0.15 1.93
N LEU A 128 -20.32 0.61 1.84
CA LEU A 128 -20.38 2.07 1.74
C LEU A 128 -21.06 2.53 0.43
N MET A 129 -20.70 1.90 -0.69
CA MET A 129 -21.30 2.23 -1.98
C MET A 129 -22.79 1.85 -2.05
N ASP A 130 -23.18 0.79 -1.35
CA ASP A 130 -24.57 0.37 -1.23
C ASP A 130 -25.38 1.31 -0.33
N ALA A 131 -24.81 1.80 0.76
CA ALA A 131 -25.42 2.85 1.57
C ALA A 131 -25.61 4.16 0.78
N CYS A 132 -24.71 4.46 -0.17
CA CYS A 132 -24.81 5.63 -1.06
C CYS A 132 -25.61 5.36 -2.35
N ARG A 133 -26.28 4.21 -2.47
CA ARG A 133 -26.97 3.82 -3.71
C ARG A 133 -28.05 4.79 -4.15
N ASP A 134 -28.80 5.34 -3.20
CA ASP A 134 -29.91 6.26 -3.48
C ASP A 134 -29.45 7.58 -4.11
N VAL A 135 -28.21 8.00 -3.83
CA VAL A 135 -27.62 9.23 -4.37
C VAL A 135 -26.76 8.99 -5.63
N LYS A 136 -26.68 7.75 -6.14
CA LYS A 136 -25.76 7.38 -7.24
C LYS A 136 -25.99 8.17 -8.55
N ARG A 137 -27.15 8.78 -8.73
CA ARG A 137 -27.55 9.52 -9.95
C ARG A 137 -28.00 10.95 -9.65
N THR A 138 -27.58 11.50 -8.51
CA THR A 138 -27.89 12.87 -8.10
C THR A 138 -26.60 13.71 -8.06
N ASP A 139 -26.76 15.01 -7.85
CA ASP A 139 -25.65 15.93 -7.54
C ASP A 139 -24.92 15.58 -6.25
N ALA A 140 -25.60 14.92 -5.31
CA ALA A 140 -25.02 14.36 -4.08
C ALA A 140 -24.26 13.02 -4.27
N LYS A 141 -24.01 12.57 -5.50
CA LYS A 141 -23.33 11.29 -5.76
C LYS A 141 -21.95 11.25 -5.11
N VAL A 142 -21.66 10.14 -4.44
CA VAL A 142 -20.33 9.81 -3.90
C VAL A 142 -19.65 8.79 -4.81
N TYR A 143 -18.36 9.00 -5.07
CA TYR A 143 -17.50 8.11 -5.83
C TYR A 143 -16.50 7.43 -4.91
N ASN A 144 -16.24 6.14 -5.15
CA ASN A 144 -15.02 5.49 -4.71
C ASN A 144 -13.88 5.90 -5.66
N ILE A 145 -12.84 6.50 -5.10
CA ILE A 145 -11.63 6.99 -5.79
C ILE A 145 -10.45 6.03 -5.56
N GLY A 146 -10.68 4.90 -4.89
CA GLY A 146 -9.67 3.89 -4.56
C GLY A 146 -8.58 4.41 -3.65
N SER A 147 -7.41 3.78 -3.70
CA SER A 147 -6.22 4.18 -2.95
C SER A 147 -5.57 5.45 -3.54
N SER A 148 -6.29 6.56 -3.41
CA SER A 148 -5.86 7.86 -3.91
C SER A 148 -4.89 8.54 -2.95
N ARG A 149 -3.74 8.96 -3.50
CA ARG A 149 -2.74 9.73 -2.77
C ARG A 149 -3.27 11.11 -2.39
N THR A 150 -3.18 11.44 -1.12
CA THR A 150 -3.51 12.76 -0.58
C THR A 150 -2.22 13.47 -0.17
N ARG A 151 -1.98 14.64 -0.77
CA ARG A 151 -0.84 15.51 -0.45
C ARG A 151 -1.26 16.52 0.62
N SER A 152 -0.47 16.68 1.66
CA SER A 152 -0.64 17.75 2.64
C SER A 152 0.70 18.17 3.22
N GLY A 153 1.19 19.34 2.84
CA GLY A 153 2.53 19.82 3.22
C GLY A 153 3.59 18.76 2.93
N ASP A 154 4.35 18.39 3.96
CA ASP A 154 5.41 17.37 3.90
C ASP A 154 4.88 15.94 4.13
N SER A 155 3.67 15.64 3.65
CA SER A 155 3.10 14.30 3.68
C SER A 155 2.42 13.91 2.37
N GLY A 156 2.63 12.65 1.98
CA GLY A 156 1.98 11.97 0.85
C GLY A 156 1.42 10.65 1.37
N LYS A 157 0.17 10.69 1.86
CA LYS A 157 -0.52 9.53 2.41
C LYS A 157 -1.37 8.84 1.37
N GLU A 158 -1.55 7.54 1.51
CA GLU A 158 -2.37 6.74 0.61
C GLU A 158 -3.32 5.90 1.47
N ALA A 159 -4.58 6.31 1.50
CA ALA A 159 -5.62 5.56 2.22
C ALA A 159 -6.03 4.33 1.39
N ASP A 160 -6.41 3.24 2.04
CA ASP A 160 -6.89 2.01 1.39
C ASP A 160 -8.03 2.24 0.39
N ALA A 161 -8.95 3.12 0.77
CA ALA A 161 -10.02 3.60 -0.08
C ALA A 161 -10.34 5.06 0.26
N SER A 162 -10.57 5.86 -0.78
CA SER A 162 -10.97 7.26 -0.65
C SER A 162 -12.33 7.46 -1.30
N PHE A 163 -13.15 8.30 -0.68
CA PHE A 163 -14.48 8.63 -1.17
C PHE A 163 -14.63 10.14 -1.29
N GLY A 164 -15.31 10.59 -2.35
CA GLY A 164 -15.57 12.01 -2.53
C GLY A 164 -16.87 12.26 -3.27
N PRO A 165 -17.56 13.38 -2.99
CA PRO A 165 -18.70 13.78 -3.78
C PRO A 165 -18.26 14.11 -5.21
N GLN A 166 -19.19 14.05 -6.16
CA GLN A 166 -18.95 14.62 -7.47
C GLN A 166 -18.68 16.11 -7.32
N LYS A 167 -17.42 16.53 -7.51
CA LYS A 167 -17.10 17.95 -7.58
C LYS A 167 -17.68 18.49 -8.89
N ILE A 168 -18.75 19.28 -8.81
CA ILE A 168 -19.20 20.09 -9.95
C ILE A 168 -17.99 20.95 -10.36
N ALA A 169 -17.70 21.04 -11.66
CA ALA A 169 -16.66 21.94 -12.15
C ALA A 169 -17.00 23.37 -11.70
N VAL A 170 -16.32 23.84 -10.67
CA VAL A 170 -16.47 25.21 -10.20
C VAL A 170 -15.60 26.05 -11.11
N THR A 171 -16.20 26.89 -11.95
CA THR A 171 -15.45 27.95 -12.62
C THR A 171 -14.92 28.85 -11.52
N SER A 172 -13.60 28.86 -11.30
CA SER A 172 -12.97 29.76 -10.32
C SER A 172 -13.45 31.19 -10.62
N PRO A 173 -14.10 31.90 -9.67
CA PRO A 173 -14.73 33.18 -10.00
C PRO A 173 -13.73 34.26 -10.39
N ASN A 174 -12.44 34.10 -10.03
CA ASN A 174 -11.28 34.90 -10.44
C ASN A 174 -10.05 34.46 -9.63
N GLY A 175 -9.29 33.46 -10.07
CA GLY A 175 -8.09 33.02 -9.32
C GLY A 175 -7.01 32.53 -10.27
N SER A 176 -6.01 33.38 -10.50
CA SER A 176 -4.70 32.98 -11.01
C SER A 176 -4.02 32.16 -9.93
N ASP A 177 -3.63 30.93 -10.24
CA ASP A 177 -2.64 30.23 -9.43
C ASP A 177 -1.38 31.09 -9.47
N GLY A 178 -1.08 31.73 -8.34
CA GLY A 178 -0.01 32.71 -8.20
C GLY A 178 1.33 32.08 -8.56
N ASN A 179 2.14 32.87 -9.26
CA ASN A 179 3.51 32.55 -9.66
C ASN A 179 4.50 32.82 -8.53
#